data_AF-H0EE97-F1
#
_entry.id   AF-H0EE97-F1
#
_cell.length_a   1.000
_cell.length_b   1.000
_cell.length_c   1.000
_cell.angle_alpha   90.00
_cell.angle_beta   90.00
_cell.angle_gamma   90.00
#
_symmetry.space_group_name_H-M   'P 1'
#
loop_
_entity.id
_entity.type
_entity.pdbx_description
1 polymer ?
#
loop_
_entity_poly.entity_id
_entity_poly.type
_entity_poly.pdbx_seq_one_letter_code
_entity_poly.pdbx_strand_id
1 'polypeptide(L)'
;MTIAEEFATRNFSIYGQWTGVICIFLCFALGISHLFHVSIMILFGALCLASSFLIIFIEIPLLLRICPTSAKFDTFMRRFTTNYMRAGIYLVMGITQWLSLIKEASSLIAAAIMLTLAASFYALAGVKGQGFVGSKTLGGQGVAQMII
;
A
#
# COMPACT_ATOMS: atom_id res chain seq x y z
N MET A 1 11.49 -15.99 12.65
CA MET A 1 10.64 -16.56 11.58
C MET A 1 11.19 -16.09 10.26
N THR A 2 11.46 -17.01 9.34
CA THR A 2 11.96 -16.70 7.99
C THR A 2 10.82 -16.28 7.07
N ILE A 3 11.09 -15.60 5.95
CA ILE A 3 10.08 -15.17 4.96
C ILE A 3 9.22 -16.37 4.49
N ALA A 4 9.82 -17.55 4.37
CA ALA A 4 9.12 -18.78 4.00
C ALA A 4 8.06 -19.21 5.04
N GLU A 5 8.33 -19.01 6.33
CA GLU A 5 7.39 -19.32 7.41
C GLU A 5 6.22 -18.32 7.46
N GLU A 6 6.46 -17.05 7.10
CA GLU A 6 5.39 -16.04 7.01
C GLU A 6 4.40 -16.36 5.88
N PHE A 7 4.89 -16.78 4.71
CA PHE A 7 4.03 -17.25 3.61
C PHE A 7 3.30 -18.56 3.94
N ALA A 8 3.82 -19.37 4.87
CA ALA A 8 3.18 -20.60 5.32
C ALA A 8 2.01 -20.38 6.29
N THR A 9 1.91 -19.21 6.96
CA THR A 9 0.82 -18.92 7.92
C THR A 9 -0.55 -18.70 7.29
N ARG A 10 -0.66 -18.65 5.95
CA ARG A 10 -1.91 -18.44 5.20
C ARG A 10 -2.72 -17.21 5.66
N ASN A 11 -2.06 -16.20 6.21
CA ASN A 11 -2.69 -14.97 6.65
C ASN A 11 -2.80 -13.98 5.48
N PHE A 12 -4.02 -13.58 5.13
CA PHE A 12 -4.27 -12.66 4.01
C PHE A 12 -3.73 -11.26 4.27
N SER A 13 -3.54 -10.89 5.54
CA SER A 13 -2.86 -9.63 5.93
C SER A 13 -1.40 -9.61 5.49
N ILE A 14 -0.69 -10.75 5.55
CA ILE A 14 0.72 -10.85 5.16
C ILE A 14 0.85 -10.80 3.64
N TYR A 15 -0.02 -11.52 2.92
CA TYR A 15 -0.08 -11.42 1.46
C TYR A 15 -0.43 -10.01 1.00
N GLY A 16 -1.36 -9.33 1.70
CA GLY A 16 -1.69 -7.93 1.47
C GLY A 16 -0.48 -7.01 1.62
N GLN A 17 0.29 -7.17 2.71
CA GLN A 17 1.49 -6.37 2.96
C GLN A 17 2.59 -6.58 1.92
N TRP A 18 2.90 -7.83 1.57
CA TRP A 18 3.90 -8.11 0.52
C TRP A 18 3.46 -7.59 -0.85
N THR A 19 2.18 -7.72 -1.19
CA THR A 19 1.62 -7.13 -2.41
C THR A 19 1.71 -5.61 -2.36
N GLY A 20 1.47 -5.02 -1.19
CA GLY A 20 1.65 -3.60 -0.92
C GLY A 20 3.09 -3.13 -1.15
N VAL A 21 4.08 -3.90 -0.70
CA VAL A 21 5.50 -3.63 -0.96
C VAL A 21 5.81 -3.65 -2.47
N ILE A 22 5.28 -4.62 -3.21
CA ILE A 22 5.44 -4.65 -4.67
C ILE A 22 4.79 -3.41 -5.31
N CYS A 23 3.63 -2.98 -4.82
CA CYS A 23 2.96 -1.77 -5.29
C CYS A 23 3.83 -0.52 -5.11
N ILE A 24 4.67 -0.43 -4.07
CA ILE A 24 5.59 0.70 -3.88
C ILE A 24 6.51 0.84 -5.09
N PHE A 25 7.26 -0.22 -5.41
CA PHE A 25 8.23 -0.20 -6.50
C PHE A 25 7.55 0.05 -7.84
N LEU A 26 6.41 -0.58 -8.05
CA LEU A 26 5.68 -0.50 -9.30
C LEU A 26 5.04 0.88 -9.51
N CYS A 27 4.39 1.45 -8.49
CA CYS A 27 3.84 2.80 -8.56
C CYS A 27 4.93 3.87 -8.68
N PHE A 28 6.08 3.67 -8.03
CA PHE A 28 7.22 4.58 -8.13
C PHE A 28 7.82 4.59 -9.54
N ALA A 29 8.14 3.42 -10.10
CA ALA A 29 8.72 3.31 -11.44
C ALA A 29 7.75 3.82 -12.53
N LEU A 30 6.49 3.39 -12.48
CA LEU A 30 5.48 3.81 -13.45
C LEU A 30 5.13 5.29 -13.30
N GLY A 31 5.04 5.80 -12.06
CA GLY A 31 4.84 7.21 -11.78
C GLY A 31 5.92 8.09 -12.43
N ILE A 32 7.20 7.77 -12.22
CA ILE A 32 8.33 8.51 -12.82
C ILE A 32 8.29 8.45 -14.35
N SER A 33 8.07 7.27 -14.94
CA SER A 33 8.00 7.13 -16.40
C SER A 33 6.93 8.03 -17.05
N HIS A 34 5.85 8.32 -16.32
CA HIS A 34 4.73 9.13 -16.81
C HIS A 34 4.90 10.64 -16.57
N LEU A 35 5.88 11.07 -15.77
CA LEU A 35 6.17 12.50 -15.56
C LEU A 35 6.73 13.19 -16.82
N PHE A 36 7.25 12.44 -17.78
CA PHE A 36 7.85 12.98 -19.00
C PHE A 36 6.88 13.13 -20.19
N HIS A 37 5.60 12.78 -20.04
CA HIS A 37 4.61 12.86 -21.12
C HIS A 37 3.89 14.21 -21.10
N VAL A 38 3.82 15.00 -22.17
CA VAL A 38 3.16 16.34 -22.15
C VAL A 38 1.63 16.22 -22.29
N SER A 39 0.97 15.49 -21.38
CA SER A 39 -0.48 15.24 -21.39
C SER A 39 -1.05 15.19 -19.98
N ILE A 40 -2.38 15.07 -19.85
CA ILE A 40 -3.06 14.84 -18.55
C ILE A 40 -2.54 13.60 -17.81
N MET A 41 -1.84 12.71 -18.54
CA MET A 41 -1.09 11.58 -18.01
C MET A 41 -0.08 11.96 -16.92
N ILE A 42 0.49 13.18 -16.94
CA ILE A 42 1.39 13.68 -15.88
C ILE A 42 0.67 13.68 -14.54
N LEU A 43 -0.60 14.11 -14.51
CA LEU A 43 -1.37 14.19 -13.28
C LEU A 43 -1.58 12.79 -12.70
N PHE A 44 -1.94 11.82 -13.53
CA PHE A 44 -2.10 10.42 -13.11
C PHE A 44 -0.77 9.78 -12.69
N GLY A 45 0.32 10.07 -13.40
CA GLY A 45 1.68 9.66 -13.03
C GLY A 45 2.12 10.26 -11.69
N ALA A 46 1.86 11.54 -11.45
CA ALA A 46 2.14 12.22 -10.20
C ALA A 46 1.30 11.65 -9.04
N LEU A 47 0.03 11.34 -9.27
CA LEU A 47 -0.83 10.67 -8.28
C LEU A 47 -0.36 9.24 -7.99
N CYS A 48 0.08 8.49 -9.01
CA CYS A 48 0.66 7.16 -8.85
C CYS A 48 1.97 7.23 -8.04
N LEU A 49 2.82 8.21 -8.33
CA LEU A 49 4.04 8.46 -7.58
C LEU A 49 3.75 8.85 -6.13
N ALA A 50 2.80 9.75 -5.89
CA ALA A 50 2.36 10.13 -4.54
C ALA A 50 1.79 8.93 -3.77
N SER A 51 1.05 8.04 -4.46
CA SER A 51 0.53 6.80 -3.88
C SER A 51 1.67 5.88 -3.41
N SER A 52 2.80 5.82 -4.12
CA SER A 52 3.96 5.01 -3.69
C SER A 52 4.50 5.46 -2.34
N PHE A 53 4.62 6.77 -2.10
CA PHE A 53 5.05 7.31 -0.81
C PHE A 53 4.04 7.04 0.29
N LEU A 54 2.75 7.21 0.00
CA LEU A 54 1.69 6.91 0.95
C LEU A 54 1.73 5.42 1.37
N ILE A 55 1.88 4.52 0.41
CA ILE A 55 1.96 3.08 0.65
C ILE A 55 3.18 2.71 1.50
N ILE A 56 4.33 3.35 1.29
CA ILE A 56 5.53 3.14 2.12
C ILE A 56 5.21 3.33 3.60
N PHE A 57 4.51 4.40 3.97
CA PHE A 57 4.15 4.66 5.38
C PHE A 57 3.07 3.71 5.90
N ILE A 58 2.15 3.26 5.04
CA ILE A 58 1.13 2.28 5.43
C ILE A 58 1.79 0.92 5.71
N GLU A 59 2.69 0.46 4.86
CA GLU A 59 3.25 -0.88 4.94
C GLU A 59 4.46 -1.02 5.86
N ILE A 60 5.20 0.07 6.07
CA ILE A 60 6.40 0.10 6.90
C ILE A 60 6.19 1.08 8.07
N PRO A 61 5.43 0.68 9.12
CA PRO A 61 5.19 1.54 10.29
C PRO A 61 6.48 1.89 11.05
N LEU A 62 7.58 1.14 10.84
CA LEU A 62 8.90 1.49 11.35
C LEU A 62 9.37 2.87 10.88
N LEU A 63 9.01 3.29 9.67
CA LEU A 63 9.38 4.61 9.14
C LEU A 63 8.72 5.75 9.93
N LEU A 64 7.51 5.54 10.47
CA LEU A 64 6.86 6.54 11.34
C LEU A 64 7.61 6.74 12.65
N ARG A 65 8.41 5.76 13.08
CA ARG A 65 9.21 5.85 14.31
C ARG A 65 10.56 6.54 14.09
N ILE A 66 11.16 6.36 12.91
CA ILE A 66 12.49 6.90 12.59
C ILE A 66 12.38 8.33 12.04
N CYS A 67 11.34 8.60 11.24
CA CYS A 67 11.14 9.93 10.67
C CYS A 67 10.45 10.83 11.71
N PRO A 68 10.98 12.03 11.99
CA PRO A 68 10.31 13.03 12.83
C PRO A 68 9.09 13.58 12.08
N THR A 69 7.99 12.84 12.09
CA THR A 69 6.75 13.26 11.44
C THR A 69 5.88 14.08 12.40
N SER A 70 4.97 14.89 11.84
CA SER A 70 4.06 15.70 12.64
C SER A 70 3.03 14.83 13.36
N ALA A 71 2.65 15.17 14.59
CA ALA A 71 1.59 14.47 15.34
C ALA A 71 0.25 14.34 14.58
N LYS A 72 -0.04 15.29 13.67
CA LYS A 72 -1.20 15.23 12.76
C LYS A 72 -1.07 14.09 11.76
N PHE A 73 0.14 13.89 11.23
CA PHE A 73 0.45 12.81 10.30
C PHE A 73 0.39 11.45 10.99
N ASP A 74 0.95 11.33 12.20
CA ASP A 74 0.84 10.09 12.98
C ASP A 74 -0.62 9.70 13.26
N THR A 75 -1.44 10.68 13.66
CA THR A 75 -2.87 10.45 13.91
C THR A 75 -3.61 10.05 12.64
N PHE A 76 -3.24 10.61 11.49
CA PHE A 76 -3.76 10.19 10.19
C PHE A 76 -3.35 8.75 9.86
N MET A 77 -2.08 8.42 10.04
CA MET A 77 -1.53 7.10 9.74
C MET A 77 -2.13 6.00 10.62
N ARG A 78 -2.45 6.31 11.88
CA ARG A 78 -3.14 5.38 12.80
C ARG A 78 -4.50 4.91 12.28
N ARG A 79 -5.17 5.66 11.39
CA ARG A 79 -6.44 5.24 10.78
C ARG A 79 -6.26 4.01 9.86
N PHE A 80 -5.07 3.83 9.29
CA PHE A 80 -4.75 2.72 8.38
C PHE A 80 -4.19 1.48 9.11
N THR A 81 -4.43 1.35 10.41
CA THR A 81 -4.03 0.16 11.19
C THR A 81 -4.98 -1.02 10.97
N THR A 82 -6.23 -0.77 10.57
CA THR A 82 -7.21 -1.83 10.32
C THR A 82 -7.15 -2.34 8.88
N ASN A 83 -7.40 -3.64 8.71
CA ASN A 83 -7.43 -4.29 7.39
C ASN A 83 -8.49 -3.66 6.47
N TYR A 84 -9.63 -3.23 7.00
CA TYR A 84 -10.67 -2.55 6.22
C TYR A 84 -10.25 -1.18 5.70
N MET A 85 -9.55 -0.38 6.51
CA MET A 85 -9.05 0.93 6.08
C MET A 85 -7.92 0.79 5.07
N ARG A 86 -7.06 -0.23 5.21
CA ARG A 86 -6.08 -0.61 4.19
C ARG A 86 -6.75 -1.01 2.88
N ALA A 87 -7.75 -1.90 2.93
CA ALA A 87 -8.50 -2.27 1.74
C ALA A 87 -9.10 -1.04 1.03
N GLY A 88 -9.71 -0.13 1.80
CA GLY A 88 -10.30 1.11 1.30
C GLY A 88 -9.29 2.02 0.59
N ILE A 89 -8.15 2.31 1.21
CA ILE A 89 -7.16 3.22 0.60
C ILE A 89 -6.52 2.61 -0.66
N TYR A 90 -6.20 1.31 -0.64
CA TYR A 90 -5.70 0.61 -1.83
C TYR A 90 -6.74 0.60 -2.96
N LEU A 91 -8.02 0.45 -2.63
CA LEU A 91 -9.10 0.49 -3.61
C LEU A 91 -9.25 1.90 -4.21
N VAL A 92 -9.22 2.96 -3.40
CA VAL A 92 -9.29 4.35 -3.89
C VAL A 92 -8.12 4.69 -4.81
N MET A 93 -6.90 4.30 -4.42
CA MET A 93 -5.71 4.47 -5.27
C MET A 93 -5.83 3.65 -6.56
N GLY A 94 -6.30 2.40 -6.47
CA GLY A 94 -6.55 1.54 -7.63
C GLY A 94 -7.58 2.12 -8.60
N ILE A 95 -8.74 2.57 -8.10
CA ILE A 95 -9.79 3.21 -8.91
C ILE A 95 -9.24 4.43 -9.64
N THR A 96 -8.44 5.25 -8.96
CA THR A 96 -7.81 6.43 -9.59
C THR A 96 -6.96 6.04 -10.80
N GLN A 97 -6.23 4.92 -10.72
CA GLN A 97 -5.45 4.40 -11.86
C GLN A 97 -6.33 3.72 -12.92
N TRP A 98 -7.43 3.07 -12.55
CA TRP A 98 -8.39 2.56 -13.53
C TRP A 98 -9.04 3.70 -14.35
N LEU A 99 -9.31 4.84 -13.71
CA LEU A 99 -9.84 6.02 -14.39
C LEU A 99 -8.86 6.61 -15.42
N SER A 100 -7.54 6.50 -15.20
CA SER A 100 -6.55 6.98 -16.18
C SER A 100 -6.60 6.19 -17.48
N LEU A 101 -6.92 4.88 -17.41
CA LEU A 101 -6.97 3.99 -18.56
C LEU A 101 -8.18 4.21 -19.47
N ILE A 102 -9.22 4.91 -18.99
CA ILE A 102 -10.39 5.27 -19.81
C ILE A 102 -9.98 6.24 -20.92
N LYS A 103 -8.95 7.06 -20.68
CA LYS A 103 -8.44 8.02 -21.66
C LYS A 103 -7.43 7.39 -22.60
N GLU A 104 -6.46 6.65 -22.06
CA GLU A 104 -5.37 6.05 -22.84
C GLU A 104 -4.84 4.78 -22.18
N ALA A 105 -4.67 3.72 -22.98
CA ALA A 105 -4.06 2.48 -22.52
C ALA A 105 -2.57 2.70 -22.27
N SER A 106 -2.14 2.53 -21.03
CA SER A 106 -0.77 2.80 -20.59
C SER A 106 -0.28 1.78 -19.59
N SER A 107 1.01 1.82 -19.26
CA SER A 107 1.60 0.90 -18.28
C SER A 107 1.07 1.11 -16.85
N LEU A 108 0.32 2.18 -16.59
CA LEU A 108 -0.43 2.39 -15.34
C LEU A 108 -1.44 1.26 -15.04
N ILE A 109 -1.82 0.45 -16.04
CA ILE A 109 -2.64 -0.75 -15.84
C ILE A 109 -2.02 -1.75 -14.88
N ALA A 110 -0.69 -1.90 -14.90
CA ALA A 110 -0.01 -2.79 -13.96
C ALA A 110 -0.16 -2.29 -12.51
N ALA A 111 -0.14 -0.97 -12.30
CA ALA A 111 -0.38 -0.37 -10.99
C ALA A 111 -1.83 -0.56 -10.56
N ALA A 112 -2.78 -0.30 -11.47
CA ALA A 112 -4.20 -0.46 -11.20
C ALA A 112 -4.54 -1.88 -10.75
N ILE A 113 -4.04 -2.90 -11.47
CA ILE A 113 -4.25 -4.32 -11.12
C ILE A 113 -3.63 -4.64 -9.76
N MET A 114 -2.36 -4.29 -9.54
CA MET A 114 -1.67 -4.63 -8.29
C MET A 114 -2.28 -3.94 -7.07
N LEU A 115 -2.70 -2.68 -7.20
CA LEU A 115 -3.40 -1.95 -6.14
C LEU A 115 -4.76 -2.60 -5.82
N THR A 116 -5.52 -3.02 -6.84
CA THR A 116 -6.78 -3.75 -6.61
C THR A 116 -6.57 -5.13 -6.01
N LEU A 117 -5.48 -5.82 -6.37
CA LEU A 117 -5.13 -7.11 -5.77
C LEU A 117 -4.78 -6.94 -4.29
N ALA A 118 -3.98 -5.94 -3.93
CA ALA A 118 -3.69 -5.60 -2.54
C ALA A 118 -4.97 -5.25 -1.76
N ALA A 119 -5.87 -4.44 -2.36
CA ALA A 119 -7.17 -4.13 -1.76
C ALA A 119 -7.99 -5.40 -1.50
N SER A 120 -8.00 -6.34 -2.43
CA SER A 120 -8.73 -7.60 -2.29
C SER A 120 -8.17 -8.48 -1.17
N PHE A 121 -6.84 -8.57 -1.03
CA PHE A 121 -6.23 -9.33 0.07
C PHE A 121 -6.54 -8.72 1.44
N TYR A 122 -6.48 -7.39 1.55
CA TYR A 122 -6.86 -6.70 2.78
C TYR A 122 -8.36 -6.80 3.09
N ALA A 123 -9.21 -6.75 2.06
CA ALA A 123 -10.66 -6.95 2.24
C ALA A 123 -10.96 -8.38 2.71
N LEU A 124 -10.34 -9.39 2.09
CA LEU A 124 -10.49 -10.79 2.49
C LEU A 124 -9.96 -11.03 3.91
N ALA A 125 -8.86 -10.39 4.30
CA ALA A 125 -8.36 -10.46 5.67
C ALA A 125 -9.36 -9.86 6.67
N GLY A 126 -9.98 -8.72 6.32
CA GLY A 126 -11.04 -8.09 7.11
C GLY A 126 -12.28 -8.98 7.25
N VAL A 127 -12.79 -9.51 6.14
CA VAL A 127 -13.97 -10.39 6.10
C VAL A 127 -13.74 -11.68 6.88
N LYS A 128 -12.52 -12.23 6.84
CA LYS A 128 -12.13 -13.41 7.62
C LYS A 128 -11.88 -13.12 9.10
N GLY A 129 -12.04 -11.88 9.55
CA GLY A 129 -11.78 -11.47 10.94
C GLY A 129 -10.31 -11.65 11.35
N GLN A 130 -9.40 -11.74 10.38
CA GLN A 130 -7.97 -11.87 10.68
C GLN A 130 -7.49 -10.52 11.21
N GLY A 131 -6.91 -10.49 12.41
CA GLY A 131 -6.21 -9.31 12.91
C GLY A 131 -5.07 -8.94 11.97
N PHE A 132 -4.74 -7.65 11.88
CA PHE A 132 -3.56 -7.21 11.13
C PHE A 132 -2.32 -7.84 11.76
N VAL A 133 -1.68 -8.75 11.02
CA VAL A 133 -0.41 -9.35 11.39
C VAL A 133 0.61 -8.86 10.38
N GLY A 134 1.41 -7.88 10.80
CA GLY A 134 2.51 -7.38 9.99
C GLY A 134 3.68 -8.36 9.99
N SER A 135 4.39 -8.44 8.86
CA SER A 135 5.66 -9.15 8.73
C SER A 135 6.68 -8.64 9.76
N LYS A 136 7.43 -9.56 10.36
CA LYS A 136 8.45 -9.23 11.37
C LYS A 136 9.59 -8.43 10.78
N THR A 137 9.89 -8.63 9.50
CA THR A 137 10.96 -7.91 8.78
C THR A 137 10.59 -6.44 8.54
N LEU A 138 9.30 -6.11 8.52
CA LEU A 138 8.76 -4.76 8.31
C LEU A 138 8.29 -4.09 9.62
N GLY A 139 8.57 -4.71 10.78
CA GLY A 139 8.32 -4.14 12.12
C GLY A 139 7.09 -4.69 12.88
N GLY A 140 6.49 -5.80 12.42
CA GLY A 140 5.20 -6.30 12.91
C GLY A 140 5.16 -6.97 14.30
N GLN A 141 6.29 -7.41 14.88
CA GLN A 141 6.32 -7.91 16.27
C GLN A 141 7.40 -7.18 17.07
N GLY A 142 6.98 -6.17 17.84
CA GLY A 142 7.83 -5.44 18.78
C GLY A 142 7.59 -3.91 18.78
N VAL A 143 7.15 -3.34 17.65
CA VAL A 143 6.81 -1.91 17.57
C VAL A 143 5.31 -1.67 17.77
N ALA A 144 4.45 -2.56 17.27
CA ALA A 144 3.00 -2.44 17.40
C ALA A 144 2.46 -2.68 18.83
N GLN A 145 3.18 -3.41 19.69
CA GLN A 145 2.79 -3.67 21.09
C GLN A 145 3.24 -2.59 22.09
N MET A 146 4.00 -1.59 21.66
CA MET A 146 4.35 -0.43 22.52
C MET A 146 3.52 0.82 22.21
N ILE A 147 2.42 0.68 21.45
CA ILE A 147 1.41 1.73 21.23
C ILE A 147 0.19 1.50 22.16
N ILE A 148 0.45 0.99 23.37
CA ILE A 148 -0.51 1.05 24.48
C ILE A 148 -0.07 2.23 25.36
#